data_AF-A0A7V9KKM7-F1
#
_entry.id   AF-A0A7V9KKM7-F1
#
_cell.length_a   1.000
_cell.length_b   1.000
_cell.length_c   1.000
_cell.angle_alpha   90.00
_cell.angle_beta   90.00
_cell.angle_gamma   90.00
#
_symmetry.space_group_name_H-M   'P 1'
#
loop_
_entity.id
_entity.type
_entity.pdbx_description
1 polymer ?
#
loop_
_entity_poly.entity_id
_entity_poly.type
_entity_poly.pdbx_seq_one_letter_code
_entity_poly.pdbx_strand_id
1 'polypeptide(L)'
;GMSVCELGVAVNHRRKDNSTDQWIEEPNYFNVVVFGSQGDNCANYLSKGRPVAVDGRLRWSSWEDKNGGGKRSKVEIVAQTVQFLGSRGDDNSGGGGNGNRQGAQGGNQGFATQSDVPADTSDFGDPAGVGGGGGGGGSEDDIPF
;
A
#
# COMPACT_ATOMS: atom_id res chain seq x y z
N GLY A 1 -20.31 18.95 -18.80
CA GLY A 1 -20.47 18.39 -17.45
C GLY A 1 -19.10 18.00 -16.93
N MET A 2 -18.92 17.95 -15.61
CA MET A 2 -17.68 17.44 -15.02
C MET A 2 -17.68 15.91 -15.09
N SER A 3 -16.60 15.30 -15.59
CA SER A 3 -16.46 13.85 -15.59
C SER A 3 -16.50 13.28 -14.17
N VAL A 4 -17.10 12.11 -14.02
CA VAL A 4 -17.19 11.40 -12.74
C VAL A 4 -16.82 9.94 -12.97
N CYS A 5 -15.91 9.42 -12.15
CA CYS A 5 -15.52 8.02 -12.13
C CYS A 5 -15.73 7.47 -10.71
N GLU A 6 -16.48 6.38 -10.58
CA GLU A 6 -16.62 5.64 -9.32
C GLU A 6 -15.83 4.34 -9.43
N LEU A 7 -14.98 4.07 -8.44
CA LEU A 7 -14.14 2.89 -8.39
C LEU A 7 -14.12 2.30 -6.98
N GLY A 8 -14.06 0.97 -6.91
CA GLY A 8 -13.92 0.23 -5.66
C GLY A 8 -12.46 -0.10 -5.39
N VAL A 9 -11.97 0.23 -4.19
CA VAL A 9 -10.61 -0.11 -3.74
C VAL A 9 -10.70 -1.15 -2.63
N ALA A 10 -10.00 -2.27 -2.81
CA ALA A 10 -9.81 -3.26 -1.76
C ALA A 10 -8.53 -2.94 -0.98
N VAL A 11 -8.61 -2.98 0.34
CA VAL A 11 -7.48 -2.82 1.27
C VAL A 11 -7.47 -4.02 2.20
N ASN A 12 -6.43 -4.84 2.11
CA ASN A 12 -6.31 -6.03 2.94
C ASN A 12 -5.68 -5.65 4.28
N HIS A 13 -6.37 -6.00 5.36
CA HIS A 13 -5.82 -5.95 6.71
C HIS A 13 -5.61 -7.36 7.22
N ARG A 14 -4.53 -7.62 7.96
CA ARG A 14 -4.27 -8.93 8.55
C ARG A 14 -4.23 -8.77 10.07
N ARG A 15 -5.10 -9.49 10.78
CA ARG A 15 -5.20 -9.46 12.24
C ARG A 15 -4.85 -10.82 12.81
N LYS A 16 -4.15 -10.84 13.93
CA LYS A 16 -3.94 -12.08 14.70
C LYS A 16 -5.16 -12.33 15.58
N ASP A 17 -5.71 -13.53 15.52
CA ASP A 17 -6.77 -13.97 16.42
C ASP A 17 -6.16 -14.44 17.75
N ASN A 18 -6.59 -13.81 18.84
CA ASN A 18 -6.10 -14.08 20.19
C ASN A 18 -6.56 -15.46 20.72
N SER A 19 -7.57 -16.08 20.10
CA SER A 19 -8.10 -17.37 20.57
C SER A 19 -7.41 -18.55 19.91
N THR A 20 -7.03 -18.41 18.64
CA THR A 20 -6.49 -19.50 17.82
C THR A 20 -5.01 -19.31 17.47
N ASP A 21 -4.42 -18.17 17.85
CA ASP A 21 -3.07 -17.73 17.47
C ASP A 21 -2.83 -17.68 15.94
N GLN A 22 -3.88 -17.81 15.14
CA GLN A 22 -3.81 -17.77 13.69
C GLN A 22 -3.94 -16.35 13.17
N TRP A 23 -3.39 -16.11 11.97
CA TRP A 23 -3.61 -14.86 11.28
C TRP A 23 -4.84 -14.94 10.37
N ILE A 24 -5.73 -13.97 10.49
CA ILE A 24 -6.94 -13.83 9.68
C ILE A 24 -6.77 -12.63 8.75
N GLU A 25 -7.18 -12.79 7.49
CA GLU A 25 -7.26 -11.70 6.52
C GLU A 25 -8.66 -11.09 6.56
N GLU A 26 -8.71 -9.77 6.73
CA GLU A 26 -9.92 -8.95 6.84
C GLU A 26 -9.86 -7.88 5.72
N PRO A 27 -10.30 -8.22 4.49
CA PRO A 27 -10.31 -7.27 3.37
C PRO A 27 -11.43 -6.24 3.54
N ASN A 28 -11.07 -4.97 3.43
CA ASN A 28 -12.00 -3.84 3.47
C ASN A 28 -12.19 -3.29 2.05
N TYR A 29 -13.42 -2.91 1.72
CA TYR A 29 -13.75 -2.35 0.41
C TYR A 29 -14.26 -0.93 0.57
N PHE A 30 -13.61 0.01 -0.11
CA PHE A 30 -13.95 1.43 -0.08
C PHE A 30 -14.44 1.89 -1.45
N ASN A 31 -15.50 2.69 -1.44
CA ASN A 31 -15.99 3.36 -2.64
C ASN A 31 -15.29 4.71 -2.77
N VAL A 32 -14.67 4.93 -3.93
CA VAL A 32 -13.93 6.15 -4.26
C VAL A 32 -14.63 6.84 -5.43
N VAL A 33 -14.90 8.13 -5.28
CA VAL A 33 -15.47 8.98 -6.32
C VAL A 33 -14.42 10.01 -6.75
N VAL A 34 -14.09 10.00 -8.04
CA VAL A 34 -13.09 10.87 -8.66
C VAL A 34 -13.79 11.78 -9.65
N PHE A 35 -13.48 13.08 -9.59
CA PHE A 35 -14.11 14.10 -10.43
C PHE A 35 -13.11 14.72 -11.41
N GLY A 36 -13.61 15.25 -12.52
CA GLY A 36 -12.84 16.00 -13.50
C GLY A 36 -11.78 15.17 -14.22
N SER A 37 -10.63 15.81 -14.51
CA SER A 37 -9.55 15.21 -15.29
C SER A 37 -8.94 13.95 -14.65
N GLN A 38 -8.89 13.88 -13.31
CA GLN A 38 -8.46 12.68 -12.62
C GLN A 38 -9.41 11.51 -12.86
N GLY A 39 -10.72 11.77 -12.95
CA GLY A 39 -11.73 10.77 -13.28
C GLY A 39 -11.54 10.22 -14.70
N ASP A 40 -11.24 11.08 -15.68
CA ASP A 40 -10.96 10.66 -17.05
C ASP A 40 -9.70 9.80 -17.13
N ASN A 41 -8.64 10.18 -16.41
CA ASN A 41 -7.41 9.38 -16.32
C ASN A 41 -7.68 8.01 -15.68
N CYS A 42 -8.49 7.97 -14.62
CA CYS A 42 -8.89 6.72 -13.99
C CYS A 42 -9.63 5.82 -14.98
N ALA A 43 -10.61 6.35 -15.71
CA ALA A 43 -11.37 5.58 -16.68
C ALA A 43 -10.52 5.04 -17.85
N ASN A 44 -9.54 5.83 -18.32
CA ASN A 44 -8.71 5.46 -19.47
C ASN A 44 -7.57 4.50 -19.12
N TYR A 45 -7.02 4.60 -17.90
CA TYR A 45 -5.82 3.85 -17.55
C TYR A 45 -6.05 2.77 -16.51
N LEU A 46 -7.06 2.85 -15.62
CA LEU A 46 -7.24 1.83 -14.59
C LEU A 46 -7.87 0.55 -15.14
N SER A 47 -7.31 -0.58 -14.72
CA SER A 47 -7.83 -1.92 -14.90
C SER A 47 -8.02 -2.59 -13.54
N LYS A 48 -8.86 -3.62 -13.49
CA LYS A 48 -9.08 -4.40 -12.26
C LYS A 48 -7.76 -5.01 -11.79
N GLY A 49 -7.46 -4.84 -10.51
CA GLY A 49 -6.25 -5.38 -9.88
C GLY A 49 -5.04 -4.45 -9.95
N ARG A 50 -5.10 -3.34 -10.68
CA ARG A 50 -4.02 -2.35 -10.66
C ARG A 50 -4.01 -1.62 -9.31
N PRO A 51 -2.89 -1.62 -8.57
CA PRO A 51 -2.83 -0.93 -7.30
C PRO A 51 -2.85 0.59 -7.51
N VAL A 52 -3.45 1.30 -6.56
CA VAL A 52 -3.59 2.76 -6.59
C VAL A 52 -3.38 3.34 -5.21
N ALA A 53 -2.80 4.53 -5.15
CA ALA A 53 -2.85 5.40 -3.99
C ALA A 53 -3.90 6.48 -4.25
N VAL A 54 -4.80 6.66 -3.30
CA VAL A 54 -5.89 7.64 -3.36
C VAL A 54 -5.72 8.60 -2.19
N ASP A 55 -5.66 9.88 -2.49
CA ASP A 55 -5.69 10.97 -1.51
C ASP A 55 -6.94 11.81 -1.72
N GLY A 56 -7.57 12.25 -0.64
CA GLY A 56 -8.81 12.99 -0.67
C GLY A 56 -9.48 13.09 0.68
N ARG A 57 -10.82 13.12 0.69
CA ARG A 57 -11.60 13.29 1.92
C ARG A 57 -12.70 12.25 2.04
N LEU A 58 -13.03 11.89 3.28
CA LEU A 58 -14.22 11.10 3.57
C LEU A 58 -15.47 11.97 3.43
N ARG A 59 -16.48 11.43 2.77
CA ARG A 59 -17.82 12.01 2.64
C ARG A 59 -18.82 11.01 3.18
N TRP A 60 -19.53 11.41 4.20
CA TRP A 60 -20.74 10.73 4.62
C TRP A 60 -21.93 11.30 3.86
N SER A 61 -22.76 10.43 3.31
CA SER A 61 -24.02 10.81 2.65
C SER A 61 -25.16 9.97 3.21
N SER A 62 -26.36 10.55 3.23
CA SER A 62 -27.56 9.85 3.62
C SER A 62 -28.72 10.24 2.70
N TRP A 63 -29.52 9.24 2.33
CA TRP A 63 -30.63 9.40 1.41
C TRP A 63 -31.77 8.48 1.84
N GLU A 64 -32.99 8.80 1.41
CA GLU A 64 -34.16 7.94 1.63
C GLU A 64 -34.24 6.89 0.51
N ASP A 65 -34.49 5.65 0.91
CA ASP A 65 -34.70 4.55 -0.03
C ASP A 65 -36.04 4.75 -0.76
N LYS A 66 -35.99 4.76 -2.09
CA LYS A 66 -37.15 5.04 -2.95
C LYS A 66 -38.28 4.01 -2.79
N ASN A 67 -37.98 2.83 -2.25
CA ASN A 67 -38.95 1.75 -2.04
C ASN A 67 -39.54 1.74 -0.61
N GLY A 68 -39.38 2.83 0.16
CA GLY A 68 -39.88 2.91 1.53
C GLY A 68 -39.01 2.17 2.56
N GLY A 69 -37.79 1.78 2.19
CA GLY A 69 -36.82 1.07 3.04
C GLY A 69 -36.12 1.93 4.11
N GLY A 70 -36.62 3.14 4.35
CA GLY A 70 -36.07 4.08 5.34
C GLY A 70 -34.81 4.83 4.89
N LYS A 71 -34.16 5.49 5.86
CA LYS A 71 -32.96 6.31 5.65
C LYS A 71 -31.72 5.41 5.53
N ARG A 72 -31.00 5.51 4.42
CA ARG A 72 -29.72 4.84 4.16
C ARG A 72 -28.56 5.81 4.36
N SER A 73 -27.37 5.27 4.60
CA SER A 73 -26.15 6.06 4.63
C SER A 73 -24.99 5.32 3.97
N LYS A 74 -24.03 6.07 3.41
CA LYS A 74 -22.80 5.55 2.80
C LYS A 74 -21.65 6.47 3.19
N VAL A 75 -20.50 5.86 3.43
CA VAL A 75 -19.22 6.57 3.51
C VAL A 75 -18.48 6.33 2.21
N GLU A 76 -18.02 7.40 1.58
CA GLU A 76 -17.30 7.39 0.33
C GLU A 76 -16.04 8.25 0.45
N ILE A 77 -15.03 7.94 -0.32
CA ILE A 77 -13.83 8.77 -0.44
C ILE A 77 -13.98 9.63 -1.68
N VAL A 78 -14.00 10.94 -1.52
CA VAL A 78 -13.92 11.88 -2.65
C VAL A 78 -12.45 12.16 -2.91
N ALA A 79 -11.92 11.56 -3.97
CA ALA A 79 -10.51 11.68 -4.33
C ALA A 79 -10.18 13.09 -4.84
N GLN A 80 -9.10 13.65 -4.33
CA GLN A 80 -8.46 14.86 -4.86
C GLN A 80 -7.33 14.48 -5.81
N THR A 81 -6.55 13.45 -5.45
CA THR A 81 -5.44 12.95 -6.24
C THR A 81 -5.50 11.44 -6.29
N VAL A 82 -5.25 10.87 -7.48
CA VAL A 82 -5.08 9.43 -7.67
C VAL A 82 -3.72 9.19 -8.30
N GLN A 83 -2.94 8.31 -7.70
CA GLN A 83 -1.66 7.85 -8.22
C GLN A 83 -1.76 6.37 -8.54
N PHE A 84 -1.35 5.99 -9.74
CA PHE A 84 -1.29 4.61 -10.15
C PHE A 84 -0.01 3.98 -9.64
N LEU A 85 -0.14 2.89 -8.90
CA LEU A 85 0.98 2.12 -8.39
C LEU A 85 1.19 0.94 -9.35
N GLY A 86 2.45 0.62 -9.65
CA GLY A 86 2.82 -0.44 -10.58
C GLY A 86 3.50 0.06 -11.86
N SER A 87 4.36 -0.78 -12.43
CA SER A 87 5.05 -0.50 -13.69
C SER A 87 4.12 -0.77 -14.87
N ARG A 88 4.26 -0.02 -15.97
CA ARG A 88 3.53 -0.21 -17.24
C ARG A 88 3.87 -1.53 -17.97
N GLY A 89 4.28 -2.58 -17.26
CA GLY A 89 4.89 -3.79 -17.82
C GLY A 89 4.19 -5.10 -17.54
N ASP A 90 3.27 -5.18 -16.57
CA ASP A 90 2.64 -6.46 -16.19
C ASP A 90 1.37 -6.81 -16.98
N ASP A 91 0.93 -5.93 -17.89
CA ASP A 91 -0.20 -6.19 -18.80
C ASP A 91 0.19 -7.04 -20.04
N ASN A 92 1.37 -7.66 -20.07
CA ASN A 92 1.74 -8.62 -21.11
C ASN A 92 2.57 -9.81 -20.60
N SER A 93 2.05 -10.57 -19.64
CA SER A 93 2.52 -11.92 -19.37
C SER A 93 1.37 -12.93 -19.46
N GLY A 94 0.73 -12.95 -20.64
CA GLY A 94 -0.34 -13.87 -21.00
C GLY A 94 -0.32 -14.16 -22.50
N GLY A 95 0.76 -14.77 -23.00
CA GLY A 95 0.86 -15.15 -24.41
C GLY A 95 2.16 -15.89 -24.70
N GLY A 96 2.08 -17.22 -24.85
CA GLY A 96 3.17 -18.05 -25.31
C GLY A 96 3.70 -17.59 -26.66
N GLY A 97 5.00 -17.33 -26.73
CA GLY A 97 5.72 -16.93 -27.94
C GLY A 97 7.14 -17.44 -27.88
N ASN A 98 7.34 -18.63 -28.46
CA ASN A 98 8.60 -19.31 -28.65
C ASN A 98 9.57 -18.41 -29.46
N GLY A 99 10.51 -17.75 -28.77
CA GLY A 99 11.52 -16.88 -29.37
C GLY A 99 12.92 -17.47 -29.21
N ASN A 100 13.30 -18.30 -30.17
CA ASN A 100 14.61 -18.92 -30.39
C ASN A 100 15.80 -18.01 -30.01
N ARG A 101 16.45 -18.26 -28.87
CA ARG A 101 17.80 -17.72 -28.56
C ARG A 101 18.81 -18.85 -28.67
N GLN A 102 19.17 -19.13 -29.91
CA GLN A 102 20.26 -20.02 -30.27
C GLN A 102 21.53 -19.17 -30.46
N GLY A 103 22.51 -19.38 -29.58
CA GLY A 103 23.92 -19.13 -29.84
C GLY A 103 24.45 -17.70 -29.63
N ALA A 104 25.06 -17.45 -28.47
CA ALA A 104 26.32 -16.72 -28.40
C ALA A 104 27.02 -17.03 -27.06
N GLN A 105 28.16 -17.66 -27.21
CA GLN A 105 29.08 -18.19 -26.21
C GLN A 105 29.92 -17.09 -25.57
N GLY A 106 30.14 -17.17 -24.26
CA GLY A 106 31.05 -16.30 -23.47
C GLY A 106 30.33 -15.84 -22.20
N GLY A 107 30.61 -16.39 -21.02
CA GLY A 107 31.90 -16.30 -20.35
C GLY A 107 31.65 -15.64 -19.00
N ASN A 108 31.50 -16.47 -17.96
CA ASN A 108 31.84 -16.25 -16.57
C ASN A 108 32.15 -14.80 -16.13
N GLN A 109 31.33 -14.23 -15.23
CA GLN A 109 31.80 -13.61 -13.97
C GLN A 109 30.66 -13.13 -13.09
N GLY A 110 30.65 -13.65 -11.86
CA GLY A 110 29.75 -13.27 -10.78
C GLY A 110 29.99 -11.83 -10.31
N PHE A 111 28.94 -11.29 -9.71
CA PHE A 111 28.88 -9.94 -9.15
C PHE A 111 29.77 -9.87 -7.89
N ALA A 112 31.01 -9.42 -8.04
CA ALA A 112 31.90 -9.13 -6.92
C ALA A 112 31.71 -7.65 -6.52
N THR A 113 31.13 -7.41 -5.35
CA THR A 113 31.14 -6.09 -4.71
C THR A 113 32.51 -5.88 -4.08
N GLN A 114 33.46 -5.34 -4.85
CA GLN A 114 34.75 -4.92 -4.33
C GLN A 114 34.62 -3.44 -3.90
N SER A 115 34.40 -3.20 -2.60
CA SER A 115 34.48 -1.86 -2.01
C SER A 115 35.94 -1.55 -1.70
N ASP A 116 36.48 -0.46 -2.24
CA ASP A 116 37.84 0.04 -1.99
C ASP A 116 37.98 0.82 -0.66
N VAL A 117 37.12 0.52 0.32
CA VAL A 117 37.14 1.17 1.64
C VAL A 117 37.60 0.14 2.66
N PRO A 118 38.77 0.32 3.31
CA PRO A 118 39.18 -0.54 4.42
C PRO A 118 38.15 -0.43 5.54
N ALA A 119 37.57 -1.57 5.95
CA ALA A 119 36.74 -1.63 7.13
C ALA A 119 37.65 -1.51 8.37
N ASP A 120 37.60 -0.37 9.04
CA ASP A 120 38.31 -0.17 10.30
C ASP A 120 37.51 -0.81 11.44
N THR A 121 38.07 -1.86 12.03
CA THR A 121 37.45 -2.62 13.14
C THR A 121 38.13 -2.35 14.47
N SER A 122 38.97 -1.31 14.58
CA SER A 122 39.63 -0.95 15.84
C SER A 122 38.67 -0.50 16.94
N ASP A 123 37.46 -0.11 16.56
CA ASP A 123 36.49 0.53 17.45
C ASP A 123 35.58 -0.48 18.18
N PHE A 124 35.69 -1.76 17.82
CA PHE A 124 34.93 -2.87 18.40
C PHE A 124 35.67 -3.58 19.56
N GLY A 125 36.60 -2.88 20.22
CA GLY A 125 37.32 -3.38 21.39
C GLY A 125 36.44 -3.47 22.66
N ASP A 126 36.25 -4.71 23.13
CA ASP A 126 35.78 -5.17 24.45
C ASP A 126 34.46 -4.64 25.04
N PRO A 127 33.44 -5.50 25.28
CA PRO A 127 32.24 -5.12 26.03
C PRO A 127 32.55 -5.07 27.53
N ALA A 128 33.02 -3.91 27.99
CA ALA A 128 33.06 -3.61 29.42
C ALA A 128 31.64 -3.30 29.94
N GLY A 129 31.14 -4.17 30.82
CA GLY A 129 30.26 -3.77 31.92
C GLY A 129 28.76 -3.78 31.64
N VAL A 130 28.13 -4.92 31.97
CA VAL A 130 26.70 -4.95 32.30
C VAL A 130 26.48 -4.22 33.63
N GLY A 131 25.53 -3.28 33.64
CA GLY A 131 24.97 -2.63 34.83
C GLY A 131 23.82 -1.74 34.35
N GLY A 132 22.57 -1.88 34.73
CA GLY A 132 22.01 -2.51 35.92
C GLY A 132 21.27 -1.44 36.72
N GLY A 133 20.00 -1.20 36.36
CA GLY A 133 18.96 -0.84 37.35
C GLY A 133 18.44 0.60 37.40
N GLY A 134 17.12 0.72 37.17
CA GLY A 134 16.18 1.58 37.91
C GLY A 134 16.17 3.07 37.54
N GLY A 135 15.05 3.78 37.46
CA GLY A 135 13.68 3.55 37.90
C GLY A 135 12.90 4.84 37.63
N GLY A 136 11.61 4.72 37.33
CA GLY A 136 10.79 5.76 36.73
C GLY A 136 10.39 6.95 37.63
N GLY A 137 9.71 7.89 36.99
CA GLY A 137 9.13 9.07 37.63
C GLY A 137 8.82 10.19 36.62
N GLY A 138 8.25 9.86 35.46
CA GLY A 138 7.68 10.85 34.55
C GLY A 138 6.24 11.10 34.98
N SER A 139 6.03 12.26 35.60
CA SER A 139 4.73 12.74 36.06
C SER A 139 3.67 12.66 34.96
N GLU A 140 2.51 12.14 35.35
CA GLU A 140 1.25 12.12 34.61
C GLU A 140 0.78 13.57 34.39
N ASP A 141 1.34 14.25 33.38
CA ASP A 141 0.82 15.54 32.91
C ASP A 141 -0.43 15.29 32.07
N ASP A 142 -1.53 15.23 32.81
CA ASP A 142 -2.94 15.36 32.44
C ASP A 142 -3.15 16.09 31.11
N ILE A 143 -3.47 15.35 30.05
CA ILE A 143 -3.80 15.90 28.72
C ILE A 143 -5.32 16.13 28.68
N PRO A 144 -5.83 17.39 28.72
CA PRO A 144 -7.26 17.61 28.59
C PRO A 144 -7.72 17.35 27.15
N PHE A 145 -8.83 16.61 27.04
CA PHE A 145 -9.62 16.40 25.83
C PHE A 145 -10.20 17.70 25.27
#